data_AF-A0A9W8ZA06-F1
#
_entry.id   AF-A0A9W8ZA06-F1
#
_cell.length_a   1.000
_cell.length_b   1.000
_cell.length_c   1.000
_cell.angle_alpha   90.00
_cell.angle_beta   90.00
_cell.angle_gamma   90.00
#
_symmetry.space_group_name_H-M   'P 1'
#
loop_
_entity.id
_entity.type
_entity.pdbx_description
1 polymer ?
#
loop_
_entity_poly.entity_id
_entity_poly.type
_entity_poly.pdbx_seq_one_letter_code
_entity_poly.pdbx_strand_id
1 'polypeptide(L)'
;MSATARSGIGLDKENIHYVTLSHCWGQVDSLRLLKGNYDQFKRGVPVDDLPRTFQDAVYFAASLDQVGYIWIDSLCIIQKDTADWTVESVKMDSVYSNSFLNLSATASWNSHGGLFREGEFEALQEEEVVIDIEGI
;
A
#
# COMPACT_ATOMS: atom_id res chain seq x y z
N MET A 1 9.43 -2.08 -9.17
CA MET A 1 9.44 -3.39 -8.47
C MET A 1 8.15 -3.53 -7.66
N SER A 2 7.57 -4.72 -7.49
CA SER A 2 6.32 -4.92 -6.70
C SER A 2 6.54 -5.95 -5.58
N ALA A 3 5.83 -5.79 -4.46
CA ALA A 3 5.82 -6.77 -3.36
C ALA A 3 4.65 -7.75 -3.55
N THR A 4 4.91 -9.04 -3.40
CA THR A 4 3.90 -10.10 -3.50
C THR A 4 3.41 -10.48 -2.11
N ALA A 5 2.13 -10.26 -1.83
CA ALA A 5 1.48 -10.83 -0.65
C ALA A 5 1.07 -12.27 -1.01
N ARG A 6 1.79 -13.27 -0.51
CA ARG A 6 1.39 -14.68 -0.68
C ARG A 6 0.55 -15.11 0.52
N SER A 7 -0.76 -15.14 0.37
CA SER A 7 -1.61 -15.93 1.26
C SER A 7 -1.44 -17.41 0.91
N GLY A 8 -1.28 -18.28 1.90
CA GLY A 8 -1.01 -19.72 1.74
C GLY A 8 -2.20 -20.55 1.25
N ILE A 9 -3.11 -19.96 0.47
CA ILE A 9 -4.34 -20.59 -0.02
C ILE A 9 -4.27 -20.61 -1.56
N GLY A 10 -4.36 -21.80 -2.14
CA GLY A 10 -4.40 -22.14 -3.58
C GLY A 10 -4.20 -21.03 -4.62
N LEU A 11 -3.05 -21.06 -5.32
CA LEU A 11 -2.85 -20.28 -6.54
C LEU A 11 -3.51 -20.99 -7.73
N ASP A 12 -4.81 -20.75 -7.90
CA ASP A 12 -5.54 -21.23 -9.06
C ASP A 12 -6.60 -20.21 -9.51
N LYS A 13 -6.11 -19.11 -10.11
CA LYS A 13 -6.65 -18.33 -11.27
C LYS A 13 -6.12 -16.89 -11.25
N GLU A 14 -5.50 -16.46 -12.36
CA GLU A 14 -5.32 -15.08 -12.84
C GLU A 14 -5.29 -13.91 -11.82
N ASN A 15 -4.43 -13.98 -10.79
CA ASN A 15 -4.11 -12.82 -9.97
C ASN A 15 -3.27 -11.80 -10.77
N ILE A 16 -3.94 -11.00 -11.60
CA ILE A 16 -3.33 -10.01 -12.50
C ILE A 16 -3.31 -8.59 -11.93
N HIS A 17 -4.06 -8.34 -10.85
CA HIS A 17 -4.18 -7.01 -10.26
C HIS A 17 -3.29 -6.80 -9.04
N TYR A 18 -2.98 -5.53 -8.80
CA TYR A 18 -2.27 -5.06 -7.62
C TYR A 18 -2.95 -3.83 -7.04
N VAL A 19 -2.76 -3.63 -5.75
CA VAL A 19 -3.24 -2.45 -5.04
C VAL A 19 -2.07 -1.59 -4.58
N THR A 20 -2.30 -0.30 -4.39
CA THR A 20 -1.31 0.63 -3.85
C THR A 20 -1.67 1.04 -2.43
N LEU A 21 -0.67 1.43 -1.64
CA LEU A 21 -0.86 2.02 -0.31
C LEU A 21 -0.24 3.42 -0.24
N SER A 22 -1.09 4.44 -0.12
CA SER A 22 -0.70 5.78 0.30
C SER A 22 -0.67 5.85 1.82
N HIS A 23 0.47 6.20 2.40
CA HIS A 23 0.63 6.30 3.85
C HIS A 23 1.58 7.43 4.25
N CYS A 24 1.37 8.01 5.43
CA CYS A 24 2.35 8.91 6.01
C CYS A 24 3.55 8.12 6.53
N TRP A 25 4.76 8.55 6.18
CA TRP A 25 5.99 7.92 6.66
C TRP A 25 6.28 8.30 8.11
N GLY A 26 5.85 9.50 8.54
CA GLY A 26 6.07 10.02 9.88
C GLY A 26 7.55 10.29 10.20
N GLN A 27 7.85 10.51 11.47
CA GLN A 27 9.22 10.71 11.98
C GLN A 27 9.80 9.47 12.68
N VAL A 28 9.17 8.31 12.49
CA VAL A 28 9.59 7.04 13.10
C VAL A 28 10.36 6.24 12.06
N ASP A 29 11.46 5.60 12.47
CA ASP A 29 12.13 4.64 11.60
C ASP A 29 11.20 3.45 11.36
N SER A 30 10.59 3.43 10.18
CA SER A 30 9.71 2.35 9.71
C SER A 30 10.49 1.35 8.87
N LEU A 31 9.90 0.16 8.71
CA LEU A 31 10.43 -0.87 7.83
C LEU A 31 10.51 -0.32 6.39
N ARG A 32 11.70 -0.36 5.82
CA ARG A 32 11.99 0.16 4.48
C ARG A 32 13.01 -0.69 3.74
N LEU A 33 12.89 -0.71 2.42
CA LEU A 33 13.83 -1.36 1.53
C LEU A 33 15.12 -0.52 1.45
N LEU A 34 16.25 -1.14 1.74
CA LEU A 34 17.59 -0.58 1.66
C LEU A 34 18.45 -1.55 0.83
N LYS A 35 19.54 -1.07 0.24
CA LYS A 35 20.48 -1.96 -0.48
C LYS A 35 20.93 -3.16 0.35
N GLY A 36 21.18 -2.94 1.65
CA GLY A 36 21.66 -3.98 2.56
C GLY A 36 20.63 -5.05 2.93
N ASN A 37 19.33 -4.79 2.79
CA ASN A 37 18.27 -5.76 3.10
C ASN A 37 17.49 -6.24 1.86
N TYR A 38 17.86 -5.78 0.67
CA TYR A 38 17.19 -6.11 -0.59
C TYR A 38 17.04 -7.62 -0.82
N ASP A 39 18.13 -8.38 -0.70
CA ASP A 39 18.10 -9.84 -0.91
C ASP A 39 17.25 -10.57 0.13
N GLN A 40 17.20 -10.05 1.37
CA GLN A 40 16.32 -10.58 2.40
C GLN A 40 14.87 -10.34 2.04
N PHE A 41 14.51 -9.12 1.66
CA PHE A 41 13.13 -8.75 1.32
C PHE A 41 12.64 -9.49 0.08
N LYS A 42 13.53 -9.75 -0.89
CA LYS A 42 13.24 -10.55 -2.08
C LYS A 42 12.88 -12.01 -1.77
N ARG A 43 13.40 -12.56 -0.66
CA ARG A 43 13.03 -13.91 -0.18
C ARG A 43 11.67 -13.93 0.54
N GLY A 44 11.11 -12.76 0.85
CA GLY A 44 9.90 -12.60 1.62
C GLY A 44 10.18 -12.13 3.05
N VAL A 45 9.21 -11.41 3.60
CA VAL A 45 9.19 -10.94 4.99
C VAL A 45 7.88 -11.45 5.61
N PRO A 46 7.90 -12.02 6.83
CA PRO A 46 6.68 -12.37 7.54
C PRO A 46 5.77 -11.15 7.68
N VAL A 47 4.46 -11.32 7.47
CA VAL A 47 3.50 -10.20 7.60
C VAL A 47 3.53 -9.63 9.01
N ASP A 48 3.68 -10.48 10.03
CA ASP A 48 3.73 -10.08 11.44
C ASP A 48 4.92 -9.16 11.78
N ASP A 49 5.98 -9.18 10.97
CA ASP A 49 7.15 -8.30 11.12
C ASP A 49 6.94 -6.91 10.48
N LEU A 50 5.84 -6.73 9.74
CA LEU A 50 5.51 -5.44 9.11
C LEU A 50 4.88 -4.48 10.13
N PRO A 51 5.03 -3.16 9.96
CA PRO A 51 4.24 -2.18 10.71
C PRO A 51 2.72 -2.38 10.55
N ARG A 52 1.94 -2.05 11.56
CA ARG A 52 0.49 -2.34 11.61
C ARG A 52 -0.30 -1.87 10.37
N THR A 53 -0.02 -0.67 9.86
CA THR A 53 -0.67 -0.15 8.64
C THR A 53 -0.38 -1.05 7.43
N PHE A 54 0.81 -1.62 7.34
CA PHE A 54 1.20 -2.50 6.23
C PHE A 54 0.57 -3.89 6.41
N GLN A 55 0.48 -4.39 7.64
CA GLN A 55 -0.24 -5.63 7.94
C GLN A 55 -1.70 -5.52 7.51
N ASP A 56 -2.41 -4.50 7.97
CA ASP A 56 -3.82 -4.27 7.65
C ASP A 56 -4.01 -4.14 6.12
N ALA A 57 -3.10 -3.45 5.43
CA ALA A 57 -3.15 -3.29 3.98
C ALA A 57 -2.93 -4.62 3.23
N VAL A 58 -1.98 -5.45 3.69
CA VAL A 58 -1.71 -6.78 3.14
C VAL A 58 -2.91 -7.71 3.34
N TYR A 59 -3.51 -7.73 4.54
CA TYR A 59 -4.69 -8.54 4.81
C TYR A 59 -5.89 -8.09 3.98
N PHE A 60 -6.10 -6.78 3.83
CA PHE A 60 -7.14 -6.25 2.94
C PHE A 60 -6.90 -6.71 1.50
N ALA A 61 -5.69 -6.50 0.96
CA ALA A 61 -5.34 -6.91 -0.40
C ALA A 61 -5.56 -8.42 -0.63
N ALA A 62 -5.16 -9.26 0.34
CA ALA A 62 -5.31 -10.71 0.27
C ALA A 62 -6.78 -11.18 0.40
N SER A 63 -7.70 -10.33 0.86
CA SER A 63 -9.12 -10.63 0.92
C SER A 63 -9.85 -10.43 -0.41
N LEU A 64 -9.17 -9.89 -1.42
CA LEU A 64 -9.73 -9.63 -2.76
C LEU A 64 -9.33 -10.73 -3.74
N ASP A 65 -10.31 -11.40 -4.33
CA ASP A 65 -10.11 -12.61 -5.16
C ASP A 65 -9.22 -12.41 -6.40
N GLN A 66 -9.08 -11.18 -6.92
CA GLN A 66 -8.34 -10.89 -8.15
C GLN A 66 -7.01 -10.15 -7.91
N VAL A 67 -6.65 -9.92 -6.65
CA VAL A 67 -5.46 -9.16 -6.25
C VAL A 67 -4.40 -10.11 -5.71
N GLY A 68 -3.23 -10.13 -6.36
CA GLY A 68 -2.08 -10.93 -5.91
C GLY A 68 -0.93 -10.10 -5.32
N TYR A 69 -0.97 -8.78 -5.45
CA TYR A 69 0.16 -7.92 -5.16
C TYR A 69 -0.27 -6.63 -4.48
N ILE A 70 0.63 -6.11 -3.65
CA ILE A 70 0.49 -4.79 -3.05
C ILE A 70 1.78 -4.01 -3.29
N TRP A 71 1.64 -2.75 -3.65
CA TRP A 71 2.74 -1.83 -3.81
C TRP A 71 2.74 -0.83 -2.66
N ILE A 72 3.86 -0.79 -1.93
CA ILE A 72 4.13 0.14 -0.83
C ILE A 72 5.47 0.80 -1.16
N ASP A 73 5.49 2.12 -1.35
CA ASP A 73 6.67 2.86 -1.81
C ASP A 73 7.94 2.55 -1.01
N SER A 74 7.83 2.52 0.32
CA SER A 74 8.91 2.29 1.26
C SER A 74 9.49 0.87 1.16
N LEU A 75 8.73 -0.10 0.64
CA LEU A 75 9.13 -1.49 0.48
C LEU A 75 9.47 -1.86 -0.98
N CYS A 76 9.07 -1.04 -1.95
CA CYS A 76 9.23 -1.32 -3.38
C CYS A 76 10.29 -0.46 -4.08
N ILE A 77 10.73 0.62 -3.44
CA ILE A 77 11.80 1.53 -3.91
C ILE A 77 12.96 1.45 -2.91
N ILE A 78 14.20 1.40 -3.41
CA ILE A 78 15.39 1.36 -2.55
C ILE A 78 15.58 2.74 -1.92
N GLN A 79 15.39 2.80 -0.60
CA GLN A 79 15.49 4.04 0.16
C GLN A 79 16.95 4.44 0.40
N LYS A 80 17.16 5.76 0.57
CA LYS A 80 18.49 6.39 0.71
C LYS A 80 19.41 6.15 -0.50
N ASP A 81 18.85 5.78 -1.64
CA ASP A 81 19.54 5.76 -2.93
C ASP A 81 18.90 6.80 -3.86
N THR A 82 19.60 7.92 -4.07
CA THR A 82 19.12 9.00 -4.93
C THR A 82 19.02 8.59 -6.39
N ALA A 83 19.86 7.65 -6.86
CA ALA A 83 19.81 7.16 -8.23
C ALA A 83 18.56 6.30 -8.46
N ASP A 84 18.26 5.37 -7.55
CA ASP A 84 17.06 4.53 -7.62
C ASP A 84 15.79 5.37 -7.48
N TRP A 85 15.77 6.30 -6.52
CA TRP A 85 14.63 7.20 -6.31
C TRP A 85 14.33 8.06 -7.55
N THR A 86 15.36 8.58 -8.23
CA THR A 86 15.18 9.38 -9.46
C THR A 86 14.51 8.56 -10.57
N VAL A 87 14.82 7.28 -10.67
CA VAL A 87 14.25 6.39 -11.70
C VAL A 87 12.83 5.96 -11.33
N GLU A 88 12.59 5.58 -10.07
CA GLU A 88 11.30 5.04 -9.65
C GLU A 88 10.26 6.13 -9.41
N SER A 89 10.65 7.34 -8.96
CA SER A 89 9.72 8.46 -8.76
C SER A 89 8.98 8.87 -10.05
N VAL A 90 9.67 8.83 -11.20
CA VAL A 90 9.05 9.10 -12.51
C VAL A 90 7.98 8.07 -12.89
N LYS A 91 8.09 6.84 -12.36
CA LYS A 91 7.14 5.76 -12.62
C LYS A 91 5.96 5.77 -11.66
N MET A 92 6.03 6.55 -10.58
CA MET A 92 5.04 6.52 -9.50
C MET A 92 3.64 6.87 -10.01
N ASP A 93 3.52 7.87 -10.88
CA ASP A 93 2.25 8.21 -11.55
C ASP A 93 1.62 7.01 -12.27
N SER A 94 2.43 6.29 -13.04
CA SER A 94 1.99 5.08 -13.75
C SER A 94 1.61 3.95 -12.78
N VAL A 95 2.35 3.77 -11.68
CA VAL A 95 2.04 2.75 -10.67
C VAL A 95 0.71 3.04 -9.97
N TYR A 96 0.45 4.28 -9.58
CA TYR A 96 -0.83 4.62 -8.96
C TYR A 96 -1.98 4.55 -9.97
N SER A 97 -1.80 5.09 -11.18
CA SER A 97 -2.84 5.14 -12.22
C SER A 97 -3.24 3.77 -12.77
N ASN A 98 -2.35 2.78 -12.72
CA ASN A 98 -2.64 1.41 -13.16
C ASN A 98 -2.96 0.45 -12.00
N SER A 99 -3.06 0.95 -10.77
CA SER A 99 -3.47 0.14 -9.62
C SER A 99 -4.96 -0.18 -9.69
N PHE A 100 -5.35 -1.36 -9.21
CA PHE A 100 -6.76 -1.75 -9.15
C PHE A 100 -7.54 -0.92 -8.13
N LEU A 101 -6.88 -0.61 -7.01
CA LEU A 101 -7.33 0.35 -6.01
C LEU A 101 -6.13 0.93 -5.26
N ASN A 102 -6.34 2.10 -4.67
CA ASN A 102 -5.42 2.71 -3.74
C ASN A 102 -6.01 2.72 -2.33
N LEU A 103 -5.30 2.15 -1.37
CA LEU A 103 -5.59 2.25 0.05
C LEU A 103 -4.93 3.53 0.58
N SER A 104 -5.72 4.40 1.20
CA SER A 104 -5.21 5.64 1.79
C SER A 104 -5.29 5.59 3.31
N ALA A 105 -4.14 5.49 3.98
CA ALA A 105 -4.01 5.45 5.44
C ALA A 105 -4.10 6.85 6.07
N THR A 106 -5.14 7.62 5.74
CA THR A 106 -5.29 9.04 6.12
C THR A 106 -5.39 9.25 7.63
N ALA A 107 -5.88 8.25 8.35
CA ALA A 107 -6.03 8.29 9.79
C ALA A 107 -4.73 7.96 10.55
N SER A 108 -3.62 7.66 9.87
CA SER A 108 -2.39 7.20 10.52
C SER A 108 -1.23 8.13 10.23
N TRP A 109 -0.62 8.67 11.30
CA TRP A 109 0.52 9.60 11.21
C TRP A 109 1.84 8.93 10.83
N ASN A 110 1.89 7.60 10.89
CA ASN A 110 3.02 6.77 10.50
C ASN A 110 2.54 5.33 10.19
N SER A 111 3.46 4.44 9.77
CA SER A 111 3.16 3.05 9.40
C SER A 111 2.67 2.14 10.54
N HIS A 112 2.66 2.58 11.80
CA HIS A 112 2.24 1.79 12.96
C HIS A 112 0.81 2.09 13.42
N GLY A 113 0.13 3.08 12.84
CA GLY A 113 -1.21 3.49 13.28
C GLY A 113 -2.34 2.53 12.89
N GLY A 114 -2.15 1.71 11.84
CA GLY A 114 -3.17 0.82 11.30
C GLY A 114 -4.09 1.48 10.27
N LEU A 115 -4.93 0.68 9.61
CA LEU A 115 -5.99 1.15 8.71
C LEU A 115 -7.36 1.16 9.39
N PHE A 116 -7.60 0.22 10.30
CA PHE A 116 -8.90 0.02 10.92
C PHE A 116 -8.90 0.61 12.32
N ARG A 117 -9.88 1.47 12.61
CA ARG A 117 -10.12 2.01 13.95
C ARG A 117 -11.41 1.43 14.49
N GLU A 118 -11.40 1.03 15.75
CA GLU A 118 -12.63 0.70 16.47
C GLU A 118 -13.29 2.03 16.87
N GLY A 119 -14.40 2.37 16.21
CA GLY A 119 -15.19 3.57 16.47
C GLY A 119 -16.52 3.52 15.72
N GLU A 120 -17.60 3.95 16.38
CA GLU A 120 -18.97 3.96 15.88
C GLU A 120 -19.03 4.51 14.45
N PHE A 121 -19.54 3.69 13.53
CA PHE A 121 -20.00 4.18 12.24
C PHE A 121 -21.16 5.16 12.52
N GLU A 122 -20.87 6.43 12.72
CA GLU A 122 -21.69 7.44 12.06
C GLU A 122 -21.45 7.19 10.59
N ALA A 123 -22.29 6.34 10.01
CA ALA A 123 -22.31 6.13 8.57
C ALA A 123 -22.24 7.51 7.93
N LEU A 124 -21.27 7.71 7.04
CA LEU A 124 -21.31 8.84 6.12
C LEU A 124 -22.52 8.62 5.21
N GLN A 125 -23.72 8.89 5.74
CA GLN A 125 -24.92 9.15 4.97
C GLN A 125 -24.73 10.54 4.35
N GLU A 126 -23.81 10.66 3.40
CA GLU A 126 -23.93 11.73 2.43
C GLU A 126 -25.10 11.35 1.52
N GLU A 127 -26.31 11.72 1.93
CA GLU A 127 -27.53 11.50 1.14
C GLU A 127 -27.63 12.45 -0.07
N GLU A 128 -26.78 13.48 -0.14
CA GLU A 128 -26.75 14.41 -1.28
C GLU A 128 -25.32 14.84 -1.64
N VAL A 129 -25.00 14.76 -2.93
CA VAL A 129 -23.83 15.39 -3.55
C VAL A 129 -24.34 16.60 -4.34
N VAL A 130 -23.94 17.80 -3.93
CA VAL A 130 -24.24 19.03 -4.69
C VAL A 130 -23.18 19.18 -5.78
N ILE A 131 -23.60 19.03 -7.04
CA ILE A 131 -22.75 19.26 -8.20
C ILE A 131 -22.90 20.73 -8.60
N ASP A 132 -21.85 21.53 -8.35
CA ASP A 132 -21.75 22.89 -8.87
C ASP A 132 -21.09 22.85 -10.26
N ILE A 133 -21.85 23.31 -11.27
CA ILE A 133 -21.40 23.42 -12.67
C ILE A 133 -21.19 24.87 -13.10
N GLU A 134 -21.31 25.86 -12.21
CA GLU A 134 -21.15 27.28 -12.56
C GLU A 134 -19.68 27.74 -12.66
N GLY A 135 -18.76 26.80 -12.82
CA GLY A 135 -17.32 27.05 -13.01
C GLY A 135 -16.72 26.46 -14.29
N ILE A 136 -17.53 26.05 -15.28
CA ILE A 136 -17.07 25.70 -16.64
C ILE A 136 -17.35 26.86 -17.61
#